data_AF-A0A099T5C7-F1
#
_entry.id   AF-A0A099T5C7-F1
#
_cell.length_a   1.000
_cell.length_b   1.000
_cell.length_c   1.000
_cell.angle_alpha   90.00
_cell.angle_beta   90.00
_cell.angle_gamma   90.00
#
_symmetry.space_group_name_H-M   'P 1'
#
loop_
_entity.id
_entity.type
_entity.pdbx_description
1 polymer ?
#
loop_
_entity_poly.entity_id
_entity_poly.type
_entity_poly.pdbx_seq_one_letter_code
_entity_poly.pdbx_strand_id
1 'polypeptide(L)'
;MDQRKLAQLPLVGTLIGALIAYLLRPEAPQVGKLPLGVVMTRGADLTGTEEILIPIAEASFNYTITGAIIGAIIGAVVFWIMFNKMNN
;
A
#
# COMPACT_ATOMS: atom_id res chain seq x y z
N MET A 1 -24.19 12.43 2.03
CA MET A 1 -22.90 12.15 2.72
C MET A 1 -22.24 13.48 2.98
N ASP A 2 -21.68 13.73 4.17
CA ASP A 2 -21.00 14.98 4.49
C ASP A 2 -19.80 15.19 3.54
N GLN A 3 -19.63 16.42 3.02
CA GLN A 3 -18.50 16.83 2.17
C GLN A 3 -17.15 16.44 2.79
N ARG A 4 -17.04 16.51 4.12
CA ARG A 4 -15.84 16.09 4.86
C ARG A 4 -15.51 14.61 4.70
N LYS A 5 -16.54 13.75 4.62
CA LYS A 5 -16.37 12.29 4.44
C LYS A 5 -15.96 11.94 3.01
N LEU A 6 -16.45 12.69 2.03
CA LEU A 6 -16.05 12.51 0.62
C LEU A 6 -14.57 12.81 0.42
N ALA A 7 -14.06 13.88 1.04
CA ALA A 7 -12.64 14.24 0.98
C ALA A 7 -11.70 13.14 1.55
N GLN A 8 -12.23 12.23 2.39
CA GLN A 8 -11.47 11.12 2.95
C GLN A 8 -11.40 9.89 2.02
N LEU A 9 -12.20 9.83 0.95
CA LEU A 9 -12.23 8.67 0.05
C LEU A 9 -10.88 8.34 -0.61
N PRO A 10 -10.08 9.31 -1.10
CA PRO A 10 -8.75 9.00 -1.62
C PRO A 10 -7.85 8.42 -0.54
N LEU A 11 -7.87 8.98 0.66
CA LEU A 11 -7.06 8.49 1.80
C LEU A 11 -7.46 7.06 2.19
N VAL A 12 -8.76 6.80 2.32
CA VAL A 12 -9.28 5.46 2.62
C VAL A 12 -8.89 4.48 1.51
N GLY A 13 -9.01 4.90 0.24
CA GLY A 13 -8.56 4.13 -0.92
C GLY A 13 -7.07 3.78 -0.84
N THR A 14 -6.21 4.75 -0.54
CA THR A 14 -4.77 4.55 -0.36
C THR A 14 -4.48 3.50 0.72
N LEU A 15 -5.11 3.62 1.89
CA LEU A 15 -4.87 2.70 3.01
C LEU A 15 -5.34 1.28 2.70
N ILE A 16 -6.51 1.12 2.08
CA ILE A 16 -7.02 -0.18 1.66
C ILE A 16 -6.13 -0.79 0.58
N GLY A 17 -5.72 0.00 -0.42
CA GLY A 17 -4.83 -0.46 -1.48
C GLY A 17 -3.46 -0.90 -0.96
N ALA A 18 -2.88 -0.12 -0.05
CA ALA A 18 -1.64 -0.47 0.64
C ALA A 18 -1.78 -1.78 1.43
N LEU A 19 -2.87 -1.91 2.20
CA LEU A 19 -3.13 -3.11 3.02
C LEU A 19 -3.27 -4.36 2.14
N ILE A 20 -4.08 -4.30 1.07
CA ILE A 20 -4.27 -5.43 0.16
C ILE A 20 -2.95 -5.82 -0.49
N ALA A 21 -2.19 -4.86 -1.02
CA ALA A 21 -0.92 -5.18 -1.67
C ALA A 21 0.14 -5.67 -0.68
N TYR A 22 0.15 -5.17 0.56
CA TYR A 22 0.96 -5.72 1.63
C TYR A 22 0.59 -7.19 1.90
N LEU A 23 -0.69 -7.54 1.96
CA LEU A 23 -1.13 -8.93 2.15
C LEU A 23 -0.75 -9.84 0.99
N LEU A 24 -0.72 -9.31 -0.24
CA LEU A 24 -0.35 -10.02 -1.47
C LEU A 24 1.15 -9.92 -1.80
N ARG A 25 1.96 -9.30 -0.93
CA ARG A 25 3.39 -9.09 -1.17
C ARG A 25 4.13 -10.42 -1.39
N PRO A 26 5.23 -10.39 -2.16
CA PRO A 26 6.06 -11.58 -2.38
C PRO A 26 6.59 -12.17 -1.07
N GLU A 27 6.76 -13.48 -1.07
CA GLU A 27 7.28 -14.24 0.05
C GLU A 27 8.73 -14.65 -0.24
N ALA A 28 9.59 -14.61 0.78
CA ALA A 28 10.94 -15.13 0.67
C ALA A 28 10.91 -16.67 0.64
N PRO A 29 11.70 -17.34 -0.22
CA PRO A 29 11.84 -18.78 -0.17
C PRO A 29 12.24 -19.25 1.24
N GLN A 30 11.57 -20.28 1.76
CA GLN A 30 11.83 -20.90 3.08
C GLN A 30 11.53 -20.04 4.32
N VAL A 31 11.54 -18.72 4.24
CA VAL A 31 11.30 -17.79 5.38
C VAL A 31 9.87 -17.22 5.38
N GLY A 32 9.20 -17.21 4.24
CA GLY A 32 7.83 -16.69 4.10
C GLY A 32 7.79 -15.17 3.98
N LYS A 33 6.67 -14.55 4.41
CA LYS A 33 6.47 -13.10 4.30
C LYS A 33 7.27 -12.33 5.35
N LEU A 34 8.10 -11.38 4.88
CA LEU A 34 8.86 -10.50 5.77
C LEU A 34 7.94 -9.62 6.63
N PRO A 35 8.33 -9.32 7.89
CA PRO A 35 7.54 -8.48 8.80
C PRO A 35 7.47 -7.03 8.29
N LEU A 36 6.43 -6.31 8.71
CA LEU A 36 6.16 -4.94 8.26
C LEU A 36 7.36 -4.00 8.47
N GLY A 37 8.05 -4.09 9.62
CA GLY A 37 9.22 -3.27 9.92
C GLY A 37 10.30 -3.38 8.83
N VAL A 38 10.71 -4.61 8.53
CA VAL A 38 11.71 -4.91 7.49
C VAL A 38 11.26 -4.43 6.11
N VAL A 39 9.98 -4.58 5.77
CA VAL A 39 9.44 -4.10 4.49
C VAL A 39 9.50 -2.57 4.43
N MET A 40 9.07 -1.88 5.48
CA MET A 40 9.03 -0.40 5.52
C MET A 40 10.41 0.23 5.55
N THR A 41 11.40 -0.45 6.13
CA THR A 41 12.81 -0.03 6.08
C THR A 41 13.55 -0.53 4.84
N ARG A 42 12.85 -1.21 3.92
CA ARG A 42 13.43 -1.80 2.70
C ARG A 42 14.61 -2.74 3.01
N GLY A 43 14.59 -3.38 4.16
CA GLY A 43 15.65 -4.29 4.61
C GLY A 43 16.86 -3.60 5.22
N ALA A 44 16.81 -2.29 5.54
CA ALA A 44 17.94 -1.59 6.17
C ALA A 44 18.34 -2.14 7.54
N ASP A 45 17.42 -2.85 8.21
CA ASP A 45 17.66 -3.51 9.49
C ASP A 45 18.28 -4.92 9.34
N LEU A 46 18.35 -5.46 8.12
CA LEU A 46 18.91 -6.78 7.84
C LEU A 46 20.44 -6.70 7.77
N THR A 47 21.12 -7.63 8.43
CA THR A 47 22.60 -7.67 8.46
C THR A 47 23.12 -9.09 8.34
N GLY A 48 24.35 -9.24 7.83
CA GLY A 48 25.01 -10.53 7.74
C GLY A 48 24.28 -11.47 6.76
N THR A 49 23.92 -12.67 7.22
CA THR A 49 23.25 -13.66 6.34
C THR A 49 21.83 -13.26 5.94
N GLU A 50 21.20 -12.33 6.66
CA GLU A 50 19.86 -11.85 6.36
C GLU A 50 19.83 -10.87 5.18
N GLU A 51 20.98 -10.31 4.77
CA GLU A 51 21.08 -9.38 3.64
C GLU A 51 20.59 -9.98 2.32
N ILE A 52 20.62 -11.32 2.20
CA ILE A 52 20.05 -12.04 1.06
C ILE A 52 18.53 -11.77 0.88
N LEU A 53 17.84 -11.32 1.94
CA LEU A 53 16.42 -11.00 1.95
C LEU A 53 16.12 -9.54 1.56
N ILE A 54 17.14 -8.68 1.44
CA ILE A 54 16.97 -7.26 1.05
C ILE A 54 16.16 -7.12 -0.24
N PRO A 55 16.44 -7.87 -1.33
CA PRO A 55 15.65 -7.74 -2.56
C PRO A 55 14.17 -8.07 -2.37
N ILE A 56 13.85 -9.00 -1.47
CA ILE A 56 12.46 -9.35 -1.14
C ILE A 56 11.80 -8.25 -0.30
N ALA A 57 12.53 -7.61 0.61
CA ALA A 57 12.06 -6.46 1.37
C ALA A 57 11.74 -5.27 0.46
N GLU A 58 12.63 -4.96 -0.48
CA GLU A 58 12.43 -3.91 -1.49
C GLU A 58 11.25 -4.20 -2.41
N ALA A 59 11.16 -5.44 -2.92
CA ALA A 59 10.03 -5.85 -3.74
C ALA A 59 8.71 -5.73 -2.96
N SER A 60 8.67 -6.20 -1.72
CA SER A 60 7.50 -6.08 -0.85
C SER A 60 7.08 -4.63 -0.59
N PHE A 61 8.06 -3.74 -0.42
CA PHE A 61 7.83 -2.31 -0.25
C PHE A 61 7.19 -1.73 -1.51
N ASN A 62 7.79 -2.02 -2.67
CA ASN A 62 7.29 -1.55 -3.97
C ASN A 62 5.86 -2.05 -4.22
N TYR A 63 5.55 -3.32 -3.95
CA TYR A 63 4.19 -3.84 -4.03
C TYR A 63 3.22 -3.03 -3.15
N THR A 64 3.59 -2.78 -1.90
CA THR A 64 2.75 -2.04 -0.95
C THR A 64 2.48 -0.61 -1.44
N ILE A 65 3.51 0.08 -1.92
CA ILE A 65 3.38 1.44 -2.48
C ILE A 65 2.56 1.44 -3.77
N THR A 66 2.78 0.48 -4.67
CA THR A 66 1.98 0.34 -5.89
C THR A 66 0.51 0.14 -5.57
N GLY A 67 0.18 -0.74 -4.60
CA GLY A 67 -1.18 -0.91 -4.13
C GLY A 67 -1.77 0.36 -3.54
N ALA A 68 -0.99 1.10 -2.73
CA ALA A 68 -1.40 2.37 -2.18
C ALA A 68 -1.76 3.38 -3.28
N ILE A 69 -0.94 3.48 -4.31
CA ILE A 69 -1.16 4.37 -5.47
C ILE A 69 -2.43 3.98 -6.23
N ILE A 70 -2.61 2.69 -6.53
CA ILE A 70 -3.81 2.19 -7.21
C ILE A 70 -5.06 2.50 -6.38
N GLY A 71 -5.02 2.23 -5.08
CA GLY A 71 -6.11 2.55 -4.16
C GLY A 71 -6.42 4.05 -4.10
N ALA A 72 -5.40 4.90 -4.08
CA ALA A 72 -5.55 6.36 -4.12
C ALA A 72 -6.27 6.83 -5.38
N ILE A 73 -5.87 6.29 -6.54
CA ILE A 73 -6.49 6.60 -7.85
C ILE A 73 -7.96 6.20 -7.85
N ILE A 74 -8.29 4.98 -7.39
CA ILE A 74 -9.68 4.51 -7.30
C ILE A 74 -10.49 5.42 -6.37
N GLY A 75 -9.96 5.72 -5.17
CA GLY A 75 -10.62 6.60 -4.21
C GLY A 75 -10.84 8.02 -4.76
N ALA A 76 -9.89 8.56 -5.51
CA ALA A 76 -10.01 9.86 -6.18
C ALA A 76 -11.07 9.87 -7.29
N VAL A 77 -11.14 8.80 -8.10
CA VAL A 77 -12.18 8.64 -9.13
C VAL A 77 -13.57 8.59 -8.49
N VAL A 78 -13.74 7.80 -7.43
CA VAL A 78 -15.02 7.72 -6.71
C VAL A 78 -15.39 9.06 -6.09
N PHE A 79 -14.43 9.74 -5.46
CA PHE A 79 -14.64 11.10 -4.94
C PHE A 79 -15.13 12.05 -6.04
N TRP A 80 -14.46 12.08 -7.19
CA TRP A 80 -14.81 12.98 -8.29
C TRP A 80 -16.23 12.73 -8.83
N ILE A 81 -16.61 11.46 -9.01
CA ILE A 81 -17.96 11.08 -9.44
C ILE A 81 -19.02 11.54 -8.43
N MET A 82 -18.80 11.27 -7.14
CA MET A 82 -19.76 11.62 -6.09
C MET A 82 -19.86 13.13 -5.87
N PHE A 83 -18.73 13.83 -5.93
CA PHE A 83 -18.67 15.29 -5.79
C PHE A 83 -19.47 15.98 -6.91
N ASN A 84 -19.27 15.57 -8.17
CA ASN A 84 -20.00 16.13 -9.30
C ASN A 84 -21.51 15.86 -9.21
N LYS A 85 -21.92 14.69 -8.72
CA LYS A 85 -23.33 14.33 -8.54
C LYS A 85 -24.05 15.19 -7.48
N MET A 86 -23.35 15.73 -6.48
CA MET A 86 -23.97 16.59 -5.47
C MET A 86 -24.12 18.05 -5.92
N ASN A 87 -23.33 18.47 -6.91
CA ASN A 87 -23.29 19.86 -7.37
C ASN A 87 -24.19 20.11 -8.61
N ASN A 88 -24.82 19.06 -9.14
CA ASN A 88 -25.84 19.08 -10.20
C ASN A 88 -27.20 18.73 -9.62
#